data_AF-A0A3T0RP61-F1
#
_entry.id   AF-A0A3T0RP61-F1
#
_cell.length_a   1.000
_cell.length_b   1.000
_cell.length_c   1.000
_cell.angle_alpha   90.00
_cell.angle_beta   90.00
_cell.angle_gamma   90.00
#
_symmetry.space_group_name_H-M   'P 1'
#
loop_
_entity.id
_entity.type
_entity.pdbx_description
1 polymer ?
#
loop_
_entity_poly.entity_id
_entity_poly.type
_entity_poly.pdbx_seq_one_letter_code
_entity_poly.pdbx_strand_id
1 'polypeptide(L)'
;MKLKQLYYAHVFLLSALGSVIACSPTKFTPAVAVNADCTTGCVVNPDGTKKWDEVHKIGTGKVDILFVNDNSASMSVIQQRMAQAFGGFIERLDAREIDYKIAMTTTDVTKLSAAPLLSFGNGSTFLTKGDSNRVALFNGAIVRTETTKCEEVIKSYYNTYGPSFQSNSNYAAAYNNACASSDERGILAANYILQNNTGSFVRTDAHLNIIVISNEDVRSGETGTFTTEDRASNLISTVNSKFTDKYWEFNSVITKDAACAQSQKSQFRSNGQEIKDQNGNYVIGANPGVEYAAVSASSSKDINGNAQPRGQIIDICQTNYSSYFINMATKVADAALRFDLKCTPATAPVVEVANNPAATIPHTWNGNNIVFTASYQGTQVRVKYSCPQTGGVQ
;
A
#
# COMPACT_ATOMS: atom_id res chain seq x y z
N MET A 1 -47.14 53.53 53.35
CA MET A 1 -45.90 54.28 53.08
C MET A 1 -45.66 54.26 51.57
N LYS A 2 -45.71 55.44 50.94
CA LYS A 2 -45.13 55.91 49.65
C LYS A 2 -44.59 54.83 48.66
N LEU A 3 -44.74 54.89 47.33
CA LEU A 3 -45.13 55.93 46.38
C LEU A 3 -45.26 55.27 44.97
N LYS A 4 -46.29 55.69 44.21
CA LYS A 4 -46.38 55.98 42.77
C LYS A 4 -45.36 55.38 41.76
N GLN A 5 -45.86 54.90 40.61
CA GLN A 5 -45.72 55.46 39.23
C GLN A 5 -45.92 54.33 38.18
N LEU A 6 -46.93 54.34 37.30
CA LEU A 6 -47.22 55.16 36.09
C LEU A 6 -46.62 54.57 34.77
N TYR A 7 -47.51 54.16 33.85
CA TYR A 7 -47.58 54.43 32.38
C TYR A 7 -48.17 53.26 31.55
N TYR A 8 -49.43 53.36 31.09
CA TYR A 8 -49.94 53.64 29.71
C TYR A 8 -49.70 52.51 28.67
N ALA A 9 -50.72 51.72 28.28
CA ALA A 9 -51.76 51.97 27.23
C ALA A 9 -51.23 51.70 25.80
N HIS A 10 -51.75 50.77 24.99
CA HIS A 10 -53.04 50.79 24.29
C HIS A 10 -53.36 49.39 23.68
N VAL A 11 -54.63 48.93 23.78
CA VAL A 11 -55.61 48.72 22.68
C VAL A 11 -55.16 47.78 21.53
N PHE A 12 -55.78 46.60 21.40
CA PHE A 12 -56.71 46.31 20.28
C PHE A 12 -57.36 44.92 20.43
N LEU A 13 -58.68 44.95 20.54
CA LEU A 13 -59.64 43.90 20.28
C LEU A 13 -59.80 43.80 18.75
N LEU A 14 -59.74 42.62 18.12
CA LEU A 14 -60.75 42.14 17.13
C LEU A 14 -60.31 40.93 16.29
N SER A 15 -61.33 40.09 16.07
CA SER A 15 -61.67 39.31 14.87
C SER A 15 -60.77 38.15 14.42
N ALA A 16 -61.32 36.96 14.69
CA ALA A 16 -61.22 35.79 13.85
C ALA A 16 -61.62 36.10 12.40
N LEU A 17 -60.74 35.79 11.46
CA LEU A 17 -61.07 35.53 10.06
C LEU A 17 -60.27 34.29 9.64
N GLY A 18 -61.01 33.22 9.37
CA GLY A 18 -60.46 31.98 8.85
C GLY A 18 -59.95 32.15 7.43
N SER A 19 -58.69 31.80 7.22
CA SER A 19 -58.15 31.42 5.93
C SER A 19 -57.89 29.92 5.97
N VAL A 20 -58.81 29.17 5.35
CA VAL A 20 -58.61 27.77 5.00
C VAL A 20 -57.57 27.75 3.88
N ILE A 21 -56.29 27.57 4.24
CA ILE A 21 -55.26 27.28 3.24
C ILE A 21 -55.49 25.84 2.80
N ALA A 22 -55.96 25.67 1.57
CA ALA A 22 -56.08 24.39 0.92
C ALA A 22 -54.70 23.71 0.86
N CYS A 23 -54.48 22.71 1.71
CA CYS A 23 -53.44 21.71 1.49
C CYS A 23 -53.88 20.84 0.31
N SER A 24 -53.47 21.20 -0.91
CA SER A 24 -53.47 20.22 -1.99
C SER A 24 -52.60 19.04 -1.56
N PRO A 25 -52.99 17.78 -1.83
CA PRO A 25 -52.14 16.65 -1.50
C PRO A 25 -50.91 16.72 -2.41
N THR A 26 -49.81 17.25 -1.88
CA THR A 26 -48.50 17.06 -2.48
C THR A 26 -48.21 15.57 -2.36
N LYS A 27 -48.39 14.85 -3.48
CA LYS A 27 -47.81 13.52 -3.61
C LYS A 27 -46.30 13.72 -3.54
N PHE A 28 -45.74 13.55 -2.36
CA PHE A 28 -44.30 13.36 -2.24
C PHE A 28 -44.01 12.04 -2.94
N THR A 29 -43.40 12.13 -4.13
CA THR A 29 -42.72 10.98 -4.71
C THR A 29 -41.80 10.46 -3.61
N PRO A 30 -41.91 9.19 -3.20
CA PRO A 30 -41.07 8.66 -2.14
C PRO A 30 -39.62 9.01 -2.47
N ALA A 31 -38.91 9.60 -1.49
CA ALA A 31 -37.51 9.92 -1.66
C ALA A 31 -36.82 8.67 -2.23
N VAL A 32 -36.21 8.82 -3.40
CA VAL A 32 -35.38 7.77 -3.99
C VAL A 32 -34.47 7.30 -2.86
N ALA A 33 -34.57 6.01 -2.52
CA ALA A 33 -33.79 5.42 -1.43
C ALA A 33 -32.36 5.94 -1.56
N VAL A 34 -31.86 6.61 -0.53
CA VAL A 34 -30.52 7.22 -0.54
C VAL A 34 -29.56 6.09 -0.80
N ASN A 35 -29.11 6.00 -2.05
CA ASN A 35 -28.24 4.94 -2.51
C ASN A 35 -26.92 5.13 -1.74
N ALA A 36 -26.47 4.10 -1.01
CA ALA A 36 -25.32 4.16 -0.11
C ALA A 36 -24.01 4.61 -0.80
N ASP A 37 -24.01 4.69 -2.13
CA ASP A 37 -22.89 5.10 -2.98
C ASP A 37 -22.62 6.62 -3.05
N CYS A 38 -23.56 7.48 -2.65
CA CYS A 38 -23.44 8.93 -2.82
C CYS A 38 -23.15 9.59 -1.47
N THR A 39 -21.91 9.45 -0.98
CA THR A 39 -21.58 9.76 0.43
C THR A 39 -21.12 11.19 0.67
N THR A 40 -20.31 11.82 -0.19
CA THR A 40 -19.88 13.23 -0.03
C THR A 40 -19.50 13.84 -1.38
N GLY A 41 -19.89 15.10 -1.63
CA GLY A 41 -19.61 15.80 -2.90
C GLY A 41 -20.40 15.29 -4.10
N CYS A 42 -21.38 14.42 -3.86
CA CYS A 42 -22.23 13.79 -4.87
C CYS A 42 -23.68 14.29 -4.77
N VAL A 43 -24.29 14.61 -5.91
CA VAL A 43 -25.71 14.99 -6.04
C VAL A 43 -26.40 14.01 -7.00
N VAL A 44 -27.49 13.39 -6.54
CA VAL A 44 -28.32 12.52 -7.40
C VAL A 44 -29.41 13.36 -8.05
N ASN A 45 -29.44 13.41 -9.38
CA ASN A 45 -30.49 14.09 -10.13
C ASN A 45 -31.76 13.22 -10.21
N PRO A 46 -32.93 13.81 -10.51
CA PRO A 46 -34.19 13.07 -10.66
C PRO A 46 -34.18 11.98 -11.73
N ASP A 47 -33.28 12.10 -12.72
CA ASP A 47 -33.06 11.11 -13.78
C ASP A 47 -32.14 9.95 -13.36
N GLY A 48 -31.73 9.91 -12.08
CA GLY A 48 -30.83 8.89 -11.53
C GLY A 48 -29.34 9.13 -11.82
N THR A 49 -28.99 10.17 -12.58
CA THR A 49 -27.58 10.52 -12.81
C THR A 49 -26.94 11.06 -11.55
N LYS A 50 -25.72 10.62 -11.26
CA LYS A 50 -24.93 11.09 -10.12
C LYS A 50 -23.94 12.15 -10.61
N LYS A 51 -23.86 13.28 -9.93
CA LYS A 51 -22.93 14.39 -10.22
C LYS A 51 -21.93 14.53 -9.09
N TRP A 52 -20.65 14.66 -9.41
CA TRP A 52 -19.60 14.95 -8.45
C TRP A 52 -19.03 16.34 -8.69
N ASP A 53 -18.72 17.02 -7.59
CA ASP A 53 -17.97 18.28 -7.55
C ASP A 53 -16.92 18.17 -6.43
N GLU A 54 -15.70 17.79 -6.82
CA GLU A 54 -14.62 17.44 -5.89
C GLU A 54 -13.47 18.44 -6.02
N VAL A 55 -12.96 18.91 -4.87
CA VAL A 55 -11.71 19.68 -4.83
C VAL A 55 -10.55 18.72 -4.61
N HIS A 56 -9.56 18.78 -5.49
CA HIS A 56 -8.38 17.94 -5.48
C HIS A 56 -7.11 18.79 -5.63
N LYS A 57 -6.04 18.46 -4.91
CA LYS A 57 -4.73 19.10 -5.09
C LYS A 57 -3.86 18.19 -5.95
N ILE A 58 -3.43 18.70 -7.10
CA ILE A 58 -2.68 17.91 -8.09
C ILE A 58 -1.39 17.41 -7.46
N GLY A 59 -1.10 16.12 -7.63
CA GLY A 59 0.11 15.49 -7.12
C GLY A 59 0.09 15.22 -5.61
N THR A 60 -1.05 15.37 -4.94
CA THR A 60 -1.28 14.84 -3.57
C THR A 60 -2.26 13.67 -3.65
N GLY A 61 -1.70 12.48 -3.81
CA GLY A 61 -2.45 11.24 -4.00
C GLY A 61 -2.37 10.34 -2.78
N LYS A 62 -3.10 9.23 -2.86
CA LYS A 62 -3.07 8.18 -1.84
C LYS A 62 -2.35 6.96 -2.37
N VAL A 63 -1.54 6.34 -1.52
CA VAL A 63 -0.86 5.08 -1.86
C VAL A 63 -0.86 4.11 -0.67
N ASP A 64 -1.13 2.86 -0.92
CA ASP A 64 -0.97 1.78 0.05
C ASP A 64 0.25 0.96 -0.37
N ILE A 65 1.24 0.84 0.52
CA ILE A 65 2.52 0.20 0.26
C ILE A 65 2.64 -1.04 1.15
N LEU A 66 2.63 -2.22 0.54
CA LEU A 66 2.82 -3.49 1.25
C LEU A 66 4.28 -3.94 1.12
N PHE A 67 4.99 -4.01 2.24
CA PHE A 67 6.29 -4.67 2.30
C PHE A 67 6.12 -6.15 2.62
N VAL A 68 6.73 -7.02 1.81
CA VAL A 68 6.89 -8.44 2.08
C VAL A 68 8.35 -8.66 2.45
N ASN A 69 8.61 -8.80 3.74
CA ASN A 69 9.96 -8.82 4.29
C ASN A 69 10.37 -10.25 4.64
N ASP A 70 11.35 -10.77 3.94
CA ASP A 70 11.98 -12.03 4.27
C ASP A 70 12.63 -11.96 5.66
N ASN A 71 12.19 -12.87 6.53
CA ASN A 71 12.57 -12.92 7.93
C ASN A 71 13.56 -14.04 8.26
N SER A 72 14.23 -14.62 7.26
CA SER A 72 15.32 -15.58 7.44
C SER A 72 16.58 -14.96 8.06
N ALA A 73 17.45 -15.79 8.65
CA ALA A 73 18.67 -15.31 9.32
C ALA A 73 19.64 -14.53 8.41
N SER A 74 19.68 -14.87 7.13
CA SER A 74 20.58 -14.28 6.15
C SER A 74 20.19 -12.84 5.76
N MET A 75 18.99 -12.39 6.16
CA MET A 75 18.44 -11.08 5.81
C MET A 75 18.86 -9.95 6.75
N SER A 76 19.45 -10.21 7.90
CA SER A 76 19.72 -9.18 8.93
C SER A 76 20.54 -7.98 8.41
N VAL A 77 21.63 -8.25 7.70
CA VAL A 77 22.51 -7.23 7.13
C VAL A 77 21.78 -6.40 6.07
N ILE A 78 20.94 -7.05 5.26
CA ILE A 78 20.17 -6.40 4.21
C ILE A 78 19.09 -5.52 4.85
N GLN A 79 18.33 -6.05 5.81
CA GLN A 79 17.31 -5.31 6.54
C GLN A 79 17.90 -4.06 7.20
N GLN A 80 19.09 -4.13 7.77
CA GLN A 80 19.81 -2.97 8.33
C GLN A 80 20.14 -1.92 7.26
N ARG A 81 20.67 -2.33 6.10
CA ARG A 81 20.95 -1.41 4.99
C ARG A 81 19.67 -0.76 4.46
N MET A 82 18.56 -1.50 4.44
CA MET A 82 17.26 -0.98 4.00
C MET A 82 16.66 0.01 5.00
N ALA A 83 16.77 -0.26 6.30
CA ALA A 83 16.40 0.69 7.36
C ALA A 83 17.15 2.03 7.22
N GLN A 84 18.43 1.99 6.85
CA GLN A 84 19.23 3.20 6.62
C GLN A 84 18.76 4.01 5.40
N ALA A 85 18.31 3.32 4.33
CA ALA A 85 17.86 3.98 3.10
C ALA A 85 16.41 4.49 3.16
N PHE A 86 15.59 3.95 4.06
CA PHE A 86 14.16 4.23 4.11
C PHE A 86 13.81 5.67 4.52
N GLY A 87 14.66 6.34 5.30
CA GLY A 87 14.43 7.74 5.69
C GLY A 87 14.17 8.65 4.48
N GLY A 88 15.01 8.53 3.44
CA GLY A 88 14.85 9.30 2.20
C GLY A 88 13.63 8.92 1.37
N PHE A 89 13.07 7.72 1.55
CA PHE A 89 11.80 7.32 0.92
C PHE A 89 10.64 8.11 1.53
N ILE A 90 10.52 8.09 2.87
CA ILE A 90 9.46 8.78 3.61
C ILE A 90 9.54 10.29 3.42
N GLU A 91 10.73 10.87 3.52
CA GLU A 91 10.92 12.31 3.34
C GLU A 91 10.41 12.79 1.98
N ARG A 92 10.56 11.99 0.92
CA ARG A 92 10.04 12.33 -0.41
C ARG A 92 8.53 12.21 -0.52
N LEU A 93 7.94 11.17 0.07
CA LEU A 93 6.48 11.07 0.13
C LEU A 93 5.89 12.25 0.92
N ASP A 94 6.52 12.61 2.04
CA ASP A 94 6.10 13.73 2.88
C ASP A 94 6.23 15.07 2.16
N ALA A 95 7.36 15.31 1.48
CA ALA A 95 7.62 16.53 0.70
C ALA A 95 6.64 16.71 -0.46
N ARG A 96 6.12 15.61 -1.01
CA ARG A 96 5.08 15.59 -2.06
C ARG A 96 3.66 15.53 -1.50
N GLU A 97 3.53 15.61 -0.17
CA GLU A 97 2.29 15.52 0.59
C GLU A 97 1.45 14.26 0.29
N ILE A 98 2.10 13.15 -0.09
CA ILE A 98 1.41 11.88 -0.37
C ILE A 98 0.79 11.32 0.91
N ASP A 99 -0.47 10.92 0.83
CA ASP A 99 -1.19 10.22 1.91
C ASP A 99 -0.95 8.71 1.78
N TYR A 100 0.03 8.19 2.51
CA TYR A 100 0.39 6.77 2.45
C TYR A 100 -0.11 5.96 3.65
N LYS A 101 -0.38 4.67 3.39
CA LYS A 101 -0.35 3.60 4.39
C LYS A 101 0.78 2.64 4.06
N ILE A 102 1.63 2.30 5.02
CA ILE A 102 2.71 1.33 4.82
C ILE A 102 2.49 0.16 5.78
N ALA A 103 2.17 -1.01 5.24
CA ALA A 103 2.03 -2.24 6.01
C ALA A 103 3.19 -3.19 5.70
N MET A 104 3.43 -4.15 6.59
CA MET A 104 4.47 -5.16 6.40
C MET A 104 3.95 -6.55 6.77
N THR A 105 4.36 -7.54 6.00
CA THR A 105 4.18 -8.97 6.26
C THR A 105 5.52 -9.69 6.07
N THR A 106 5.60 -10.97 6.40
CA THR A 106 6.79 -11.81 6.23
C THR A 106 6.63 -12.82 5.13
N THR A 107 7.74 -13.39 4.65
CA THR A 107 7.71 -14.56 3.76
C THR A 107 7.27 -15.84 4.48
N ASP A 108 7.52 -15.96 5.79
CA ASP A 108 7.03 -17.10 6.59
C ASP A 108 5.50 -17.08 6.70
N VAL A 109 4.86 -18.13 6.17
CA VAL A 109 3.41 -18.23 6.12
C VAL A 109 2.77 -19.06 7.23
N THR A 110 3.57 -19.64 8.13
CA THR A 110 3.05 -20.50 9.21
C THR A 110 2.10 -19.77 10.16
N LYS A 111 2.14 -18.43 10.18
CA LYS A 111 1.32 -17.56 11.03
C LYS A 111 0.28 -16.72 10.28
N LEU A 112 0.06 -16.94 8.98
CA LEU A 112 -0.86 -16.12 8.17
C LEU A 112 -2.29 -16.08 8.73
N SER A 113 -2.76 -17.12 9.39
CA SER A 113 -4.13 -17.19 9.94
C SER A 113 -4.33 -16.40 11.23
N ALA A 114 -3.26 -16.01 11.94
CA ALA A 114 -3.36 -15.39 13.27
C ALA A 114 -3.10 -13.87 13.25
N ALA A 115 -2.09 -13.42 12.52
CA ALA A 115 -1.72 -12.01 12.42
C ALA A 115 -0.85 -11.78 11.17
N PRO A 116 -1.46 -11.66 9.97
CA PRO A 116 -0.68 -11.66 8.73
C PRO A 116 0.01 -10.31 8.48
N LEU A 117 -0.41 -9.23 9.15
CA LEU A 117 0.30 -7.94 9.17
C LEU A 117 1.08 -7.79 10.47
N LEU A 118 2.31 -7.31 10.34
CA LEU A 118 3.18 -6.98 11.46
C LEU A 118 2.67 -5.72 12.17
N SER A 119 2.72 -5.74 13.50
CA SER A 119 2.51 -4.53 14.30
C SER A 119 3.81 -3.73 14.39
N PHE A 120 3.70 -2.43 14.19
CA PHE A 120 4.79 -1.47 14.44
C PHE A 120 4.96 -1.25 15.95
N GLY A 121 6.04 -0.57 16.35
CA GLY A 121 6.33 -0.31 17.77
C GLY A 121 5.26 0.48 18.52
N ASN A 122 4.33 1.14 17.80
CA ASN A 122 3.17 1.85 18.36
C ASN A 122 1.89 0.98 18.41
N GLY A 123 1.96 -0.31 18.03
CA GLY A 123 0.82 -1.24 18.00
C GLY A 123 -0.06 -1.13 16.74
N SER A 124 0.17 -0.16 15.86
CA SER A 124 -0.53 -0.07 14.57
C SER A 124 -0.08 -1.19 13.63
N THR A 125 -0.93 -1.60 12.69
CA THR A 125 -0.60 -2.56 11.62
C THR A 125 -0.17 -1.89 10.31
N PHE A 126 -0.27 -0.56 10.25
CA PHE A 126 0.28 0.24 9.15
C PHE A 126 0.77 1.61 9.64
N LEU A 127 1.84 2.11 9.02
CA LEU A 127 2.35 3.46 9.21
C LEU A 127 1.62 4.43 8.31
N THR A 128 1.46 5.66 8.78
CA THR A 128 0.83 6.76 8.07
C THR A 128 1.70 8.00 8.13
N LYS A 129 1.39 8.98 7.28
CA LYS A 129 1.99 10.33 7.34
C LYS A 129 1.76 11.02 8.69
N GLY A 130 0.72 10.64 9.44
CA GLY A 130 0.41 11.19 10.75
C GLY A 130 1.35 10.74 11.86
N ASP A 131 2.08 9.63 11.68
CA ASP A 131 2.98 9.08 12.69
C ASP A 131 4.26 9.92 12.77
N SER A 132 4.47 10.63 13.88
CA SER A 132 5.59 11.57 14.04
C SER A 132 6.97 10.90 14.06
N ASN A 133 7.05 9.61 14.39
CA ASN A 133 8.26 8.80 14.44
C ASN A 133 8.28 7.67 13.38
N ARG A 134 7.53 7.83 12.28
CA ARG A 134 7.38 6.85 11.18
C ARG A 134 8.67 6.21 10.65
N VAL A 135 9.78 6.97 10.53
CA VAL A 135 11.07 6.42 10.10
C VAL A 135 11.60 5.41 11.13
N ALA A 136 11.57 5.77 12.42
CA ALA A 136 12.00 4.88 13.49
C ALA A 136 11.09 3.65 13.61
N LEU A 137 9.77 3.83 13.47
CA LEU A 137 8.82 2.72 13.48
C LEU A 137 9.08 1.75 12.32
N PHE A 138 9.29 2.25 11.11
CA PHE A 138 9.63 1.40 9.97
C PHE A 138 10.96 0.68 10.19
N ASN A 139 11.99 1.39 10.65
CA ASN A 139 13.31 0.81 10.89
C ASN A 139 13.25 -0.32 11.92
N GLY A 140 12.45 -0.16 12.98
CA GLY A 140 12.20 -1.23 13.95
C GLY A 140 11.34 -2.38 13.41
N ALA A 141 10.52 -2.15 12.38
CA ALA A 141 9.69 -3.18 11.78
C ALA A 141 10.42 -3.98 10.69
N ILE A 142 11.30 -3.34 9.91
CA ILE A 142 12.05 -3.99 8.82
C ILE A 142 13.20 -4.85 9.36
N VAL A 143 13.89 -4.41 10.41
CA VAL A 143 14.90 -5.23 11.10
C VAL A 143 14.19 -6.14 12.10
N ARG A 144 13.98 -7.39 11.70
CA ARG A 144 13.16 -8.33 12.46
C ARG A 144 13.92 -8.92 13.62
N THR A 145 13.29 -8.94 14.80
CA THR A 145 13.88 -9.57 15.99
C THR A 145 14.07 -11.07 15.80
N GLU A 146 13.15 -11.75 15.11
CA GLU A 146 13.28 -13.17 14.76
C GLU A 146 14.46 -13.43 13.81
N THR A 147 14.72 -12.54 12.83
CA THR A 147 15.86 -12.64 11.92
C THR A 147 17.18 -12.56 12.69
N THR A 148 17.34 -11.55 13.55
CA THR A 148 18.58 -11.38 14.32
C THR A 148 18.78 -12.51 15.33
N LYS A 149 17.71 -12.95 16.01
CA LYS A 149 17.80 -14.10 16.94
C LYS A 149 18.18 -15.40 16.23
N CYS A 150 17.61 -15.65 15.06
CA CYS A 150 17.96 -16.82 14.27
C CYS A 150 19.44 -16.79 13.85
N GLU A 151 19.91 -15.65 13.35
CA GLU A 151 21.33 -15.44 13.03
C GLU A 151 22.23 -15.65 14.26
N GLU A 152 21.88 -15.09 15.41
CA GLU A 152 22.63 -15.23 16.66
C GLU A 152 22.74 -16.71 17.09
N VAL A 153 21.66 -17.48 17.00
CA VAL A 153 21.68 -18.92 17.31
C VAL A 153 22.64 -19.66 16.39
N ILE A 154 22.56 -19.43 15.07
CA ILE A 154 23.46 -20.10 14.10
C ILE A 154 24.92 -19.75 14.40
N LYS A 155 25.23 -18.46 14.60
CA LYS A 155 26.58 -17.99 14.90
C LYS A 155 27.12 -18.53 16.23
N SER A 156 26.31 -18.53 17.28
CA SER A 156 26.69 -19.03 18.60
C SER A 156 27.03 -20.52 18.56
N TYR A 157 26.20 -21.32 17.90
CA TYR A 157 26.45 -22.75 17.76
C TYR A 157 27.68 -23.02 16.89
N TYR A 158 27.85 -22.32 15.76
CA TYR A 158 29.04 -22.44 14.94
C TYR A 158 30.32 -22.07 15.71
N ASN A 159 30.31 -21.00 16.49
CA ASN A 159 31.47 -20.60 17.30
C ASN A 159 31.82 -21.63 18.38
N THR A 160 30.83 -22.38 18.88
CA THR A 160 31.03 -23.36 19.96
C THR A 160 31.45 -24.73 19.43
N TYR A 161 30.83 -25.18 18.34
CA TYR A 161 30.94 -26.56 17.83
C TYR A 161 31.63 -26.66 16.47
N GLY A 162 32.02 -25.53 15.87
CA GLY A 162 32.61 -25.48 14.53
C GLY A 162 31.66 -25.98 13.44
N PRO A 163 32.17 -26.47 12.30
CA PRO A 163 31.37 -26.94 11.17
C PRO A 163 30.38 -28.08 11.48
N SER A 164 30.58 -28.82 12.57
CA SER A 164 29.68 -29.90 13.00
C SER A 164 28.54 -29.43 13.91
N PHE A 165 28.33 -28.12 14.07
CA PHE A 165 27.33 -27.58 15.00
C PHE A 165 25.90 -28.07 14.75
N GLN A 166 25.53 -28.34 13.49
CA GLN A 166 24.20 -28.85 13.13
C GLN A 166 23.95 -30.28 13.66
N SER A 167 25.02 -31.03 13.96
CA SER A 167 24.94 -32.37 14.57
C SER A 167 24.76 -32.32 16.09
N ASN A 168 24.83 -31.14 16.71
CA ASN A 168 24.56 -30.99 18.13
C ASN A 168 23.07 -31.28 18.40
N SER A 169 22.78 -32.15 19.38
CA SER A 169 21.41 -32.58 19.70
C SER A 169 20.47 -31.44 20.09
N ASN A 170 21.01 -30.32 20.58
CA ASN A 170 20.21 -29.15 21.00
C ASN A 170 20.03 -28.13 19.87
N TYR A 171 20.77 -28.23 18.77
CA TYR A 171 20.74 -27.23 17.69
C TYR A 171 19.36 -27.14 17.04
N ALA A 172 18.75 -28.26 16.66
CA ALA A 172 17.46 -28.26 16.00
C ALA A 172 16.36 -27.60 16.85
N ALA A 173 16.35 -27.87 18.16
CA ALA A 173 15.41 -27.24 19.09
C ALA A 173 15.68 -25.74 19.24
N ALA A 174 16.94 -25.32 19.39
CA ALA A 174 17.31 -23.91 19.47
C ALA A 174 16.97 -23.14 18.18
N TYR A 175 17.24 -23.74 17.02
CA TYR A 175 16.91 -23.20 15.71
C TYR A 175 15.39 -23.01 15.58
N ASN A 176 14.59 -24.06 15.80
CA ASN A 176 13.13 -23.99 15.67
C ASN A 176 12.48 -23.00 16.65
N ASN A 177 13.11 -22.73 17.80
CA ASN A 177 12.63 -21.74 18.76
C ASN A 177 12.95 -20.30 18.36
N ALA A 178 14.04 -20.08 17.62
CA ALA A 178 14.53 -18.74 17.29
C ALA A 178 14.18 -18.30 15.86
N CYS A 179 14.12 -19.26 14.94
CA CYS A 179 14.00 -19.02 13.51
C CYS A 179 12.56 -19.09 13.03
N ALA A 180 12.27 -18.30 12.00
CA ALA A 180 11.09 -18.48 11.18
C ALA A 180 11.13 -19.84 10.46
N SER A 181 9.97 -20.28 9.94
CA SER A 181 9.94 -21.50 9.14
C SER A 181 10.80 -21.36 7.89
N SER A 182 11.33 -22.47 7.38
CA SER A 182 12.06 -22.51 6.11
C SER A 182 11.14 -22.44 4.88
N ASP A 183 9.82 -22.35 5.07
CA ASP A 183 8.84 -22.30 3.99
C ASP A 183 8.49 -20.84 3.66
N GLU A 184 9.36 -20.20 2.90
CA GLU A 184 9.27 -18.79 2.53
C GLU A 184 8.37 -18.58 1.32
N ARG A 185 7.17 -18.06 1.52
CA ARG A 185 6.14 -17.92 0.48
C ARG A 185 5.62 -16.49 0.39
N GLY A 186 6.51 -15.56 0.05
CA GLY A 186 6.19 -14.12 -0.02
C GLY A 186 5.06 -13.77 -0.99
N ILE A 187 4.94 -14.48 -2.12
CA ILE A 187 3.82 -14.29 -3.06
C ILE A 187 2.49 -14.71 -2.43
N LEU A 188 2.45 -15.87 -1.77
CA LEU A 188 1.27 -16.32 -1.03
C LEU A 188 0.91 -15.33 0.09
N ALA A 189 1.89 -14.87 0.86
CA ALA A 189 1.68 -13.89 1.93
C ALA A 189 1.06 -12.59 1.41
N ALA A 190 1.62 -12.03 0.33
CA ALA A 190 1.06 -10.85 -0.33
C ALA A 190 -0.37 -11.11 -0.81
N ASN A 191 -0.59 -12.25 -1.46
CA ASN A 191 -1.89 -12.62 -2.00
C ASN A 191 -2.94 -12.70 -0.88
N TYR A 192 -2.60 -13.33 0.25
CA TYR A 192 -3.48 -13.45 1.41
C TYR A 192 -3.88 -12.07 1.98
N ILE A 193 -2.91 -11.15 2.13
CA ILE A 193 -3.18 -9.79 2.61
C ILE A 193 -4.16 -9.07 1.68
N LEU A 194 -3.91 -9.14 0.37
CA LEU A 194 -4.67 -8.44 -0.65
C LEU A 194 -6.07 -9.03 -0.81
N GLN A 195 -6.21 -10.36 -0.81
CA GLN A 195 -7.50 -11.06 -0.89
C GLN A 195 -8.40 -10.83 0.32
N ASN A 196 -7.83 -10.71 1.52
CA ASN A 196 -8.62 -10.48 2.73
C ASN A 196 -8.77 -8.99 3.08
N ASN A 197 -8.03 -8.11 2.39
CA ASN A 197 -7.86 -6.71 2.77
C ASN A 197 -7.57 -6.56 4.27
N THR A 198 -6.60 -7.33 4.75
CA THR A 198 -6.33 -7.48 6.19
C THR A 198 -6.13 -6.11 6.84
N GLY A 199 -6.82 -5.87 7.97
CA GLY A 199 -6.73 -4.61 8.70
C GLY A 199 -7.30 -3.41 7.94
N SER A 200 -8.11 -3.63 6.89
CA SER A 200 -8.58 -2.58 5.98
C SER A 200 -7.43 -1.72 5.44
N PHE A 201 -6.32 -2.40 5.14
CA PHE A 201 -5.09 -1.78 4.68
C PHE A 201 -5.28 -1.11 3.31
N VAL A 202 -5.79 -1.85 2.33
CA VAL A 202 -6.02 -1.37 0.96
C VAL A 202 -7.28 -0.50 0.92
N ARG A 203 -7.07 0.79 0.70
CA ARG A 203 -8.10 1.80 0.46
C ARG A 203 -8.58 1.71 -0.98
N THR A 204 -9.85 1.98 -1.21
CA THR A 204 -10.44 1.94 -2.57
C THR A 204 -9.90 3.06 -3.46
N ASP A 205 -9.60 4.22 -2.89
CA ASP A 205 -9.16 5.44 -3.57
C ASP A 205 -7.64 5.70 -3.53
N ALA A 206 -6.85 4.67 -3.27
CA ALA A 206 -5.38 4.73 -3.25
C ALA A 206 -4.75 3.82 -4.31
N HIS A 207 -3.60 4.22 -4.84
CA HIS A 207 -2.74 3.33 -5.63
C HIS A 207 -2.14 2.25 -4.74
N LEU A 208 -1.78 1.09 -5.30
CA LEU A 208 -1.16 0.01 -4.55
C LEU A 208 0.29 -0.20 -5.00
N ASN A 209 1.24 -0.24 -4.08
CA ASN A 209 2.61 -0.62 -4.36
C ASN A 209 2.99 -1.81 -3.47
N ILE A 210 3.52 -2.87 -4.06
CA ILE A 210 4.00 -4.03 -3.30
C ILE A 210 5.51 -4.08 -3.45
N ILE A 211 6.23 -4.17 -2.35
CA ILE A 211 7.68 -4.24 -2.32
C ILE A 211 8.07 -5.54 -1.64
N VAL A 212 8.65 -6.47 -2.38
CA VAL A 212 9.21 -7.70 -1.80
C VAL A 212 10.71 -7.54 -1.59
N ILE A 213 11.17 -8.04 -0.46
CA ILE A 213 12.57 -8.03 -0.05
C ILE A 213 12.89 -9.45 0.36
N SER A 214 13.68 -10.16 -0.45
CA SER A 214 14.06 -11.54 -0.15
C SER A 214 15.35 -11.92 -0.86
N ASN A 215 16.21 -12.66 -0.19
CA ASN A 215 17.41 -13.19 -0.83
C ASN A 215 17.24 -14.57 -1.44
N GLU A 216 16.02 -15.09 -1.41
CA GLU A 216 15.64 -16.35 -2.03
C GLU A 216 14.47 -16.12 -2.99
N ASP A 217 14.16 -17.15 -3.78
CA ASP A 217 12.86 -17.21 -4.44
C ASP A 217 11.83 -17.81 -3.50
N VAL A 218 10.56 -17.78 -3.92
CA VAL A 218 9.50 -18.53 -3.25
C VAL A 218 9.95 -19.99 -3.02
N ARG A 219 9.84 -20.47 -1.78
CA ARG A 219 10.28 -21.81 -1.34
C ARG A 219 11.72 -22.13 -1.74
N SER A 220 12.62 -21.16 -1.55
CA SER A 220 14.04 -21.26 -1.92
C SER A 220 14.29 -21.59 -3.41
N GLY A 221 13.29 -21.40 -4.28
CA GLY A 221 13.38 -21.73 -5.71
C GLY A 221 13.15 -23.20 -6.05
N GLU A 222 12.66 -24.01 -5.12
CA GLU A 222 12.33 -25.42 -5.34
C GLU A 222 11.03 -25.57 -6.14
N THR A 223 11.08 -25.26 -7.44
CA THR A 223 9.91 -25.19 -8.35
C THR A 223 8.97 -26.40 -8.34
N GLY A 224 9.47 -27.60 -7.99
CA GLY A 224 8.67 -28.82 -7.86
C GLY A 224 7.74 -28.85 -6.65
N THR A 225 7.91 -27.92 -5.70
CA THR A 225 7.11 -27.79 -4.48
C THR A 225 6.10 -26.66 -4.54
N PHE A 226 6.09 -25.86 -5.61
CA PHE A 226 5.24 -24.67 -5.69
C PHE A 226 3.77 -25.09 -5.87
N THR A 227 2.89 -24.46 -5.11
CA THR A 227 1.45 -24.50 -5.37
C THR A 227 1.06 -23.35 -6.32
N THR A 228 -0.19 -23.30 -6.75
CA THR A 228 -0.70 -22.23 -7.62
C THR A 228 -0.48 -20.86 -6.97
N GLU A 229 -0.64 -20.77 -5.66
CA GLU A 229 -0.54 -19.54 -4.89
C GLU A 229 0.89 -18.98 -4.79
N ASP A 230 1.90 -19.79 -5.11
CA ASP A 230 3.31 -19.39 -5.14
C ASP A 230 3.70 -18.71 -6.45
N ARG A 231 2.84 -18.78 -7.48
CA ARG A 231 3.18 -18.31 -8.82
C ARG A 231 2.90 -16.83 -9.00
N ALA A 232 3.81 -16.16 -9.69
CA ALA A 232 3.68 -14.77 -10.13
C ALA A 232 2.35 -14.52 -10.86
N SER A 233 1.98 -15.44 -11.77
CA SER A 233 0.75 -15.36 -12.56
C SER A 233 -0.51 -15.34 -11.68
N ASN A 234 -0.50 -16.08 -10.57
CA ASN A 234 -1.65 -16.14 -9.66
C ASN A 234 -1.82 -14.84 -8.87
N LEU A 235 -0.72 -14.25 -8.39
CA LEU A 235 -0.78 -12.93 -7.75
C LEU A 235 -1.28 -11.86 -8.72
N ILE A 236 -0.73 -11.82 -9.95
CA ILE A 236 -1.16 -10.86 -10.99
C ILE A 236 -2.66 -11.01 -11.28
N SER A 237 -3.13 -12.24 -11.50
CA SER A 237 -4.53 -12.55 -11.74
C SER A 237 -5.42 -12.11 -10.57
N THR A 238 -4.99 -12.39 -9.34
CA THR A 238 -5.75 -12.01 -8.15
C THR A 238 -5.85 -10.50 -8.01
N VAL A 239 -4.74 -9.76 -8.14
CA VAL A 239 -4.77 -8.31 -7.96
C VAL A 239 -5.58 -7.64 -9.07
N ASN A 240 -5.43 -8.08 -10.33
CA ASN A 240 -6.19 -7.51 -11.46
C ASN A 240 -7.70 -7.82 -11.37
N SER A 241 -8.08 -9.01 -10.89
CA SER A 241 -9.50 -9.37 -10.74
C SER A 241 -10.14 -8.67 -9.54
N LYS A 242 -9.41 -8.52 -8.43
CA LYS A 242 -9.93 -7.88 -7.22
C LYS A 242 -9.94 -6.35 -7.30
N PHE A 243 -8.96 -5.76 -7.97
CA PHE A 243 -8.77 -4.31 -8.05
C PHE A 243 -8.71 -3.85 -9.51
N THR A 244 -9.81 -4.05 -10.23
CA THR A 244 -9.94 -3.82 -11.69
C THR A 244 -9.48 -2.44 -12.16
N ASP A 245 -9.77 -1.40 -11.37
CA ASP A 245 -9.49 0.00 -11.75
C ASP A 245 -8.27 0.59 -11.04
N LYS A 246 -7.67 -0.16 -10.11
CA LYS A 246 -6.58 0.34 -9.26
C LYS A 246 -5.26 0.30 -10.02
N TYR A 247 -4.55 1.43 -10.03
CA TYR A 247 -3.14 1.41 -10.42
C TYR A 247 -2.34 0.64 -9.38
N TRP A 248 -1.57 -0.35 -9.83
CA TRP A 248 -0.68 -1.07 -8.93
C TRP A 248 0.66 -1.45 -9.54
N GLU A 249 1.68 -1.42 -8.68
CA GLU A 249 3.05 -1.77 -9.00
C GLU A 249 3.58 -2.87 -8.07
N PHE A 250 4.56 -3.61 -8.54
CA PHE A 250 5.28 -4.62 -7.77
C PHE A 250 6.78 -4.41 -7.99
N ASN A 251 7.52 -4.15 -6.91
CA ASN A 251 8.95 -3.90 -6.92
C ASN A 251 9.65 -5.01 -6.13
N SER A 252 10.72 -5.56 -6.70
CA SER A 252 11.46 -6.68 -6.11
C SER A 252 12.86 -6.23 -5.72
N VAL A 253 13.22 -6.29 -4.45
CA VAL A 253 14.60 -6.23 -3.95
C VAL A 253 15.03 -7.65 -3.67
N ILE A 254 15.69 -8.28 -4.65
CA ILE A 254 15.90 -9.72 -4.65
C ILE A 254 17.33 -10.10 -5.03
N THR A 255 17.72 -11.32 -4.68
CA THR A 255 18.91 -11.95 -5.28
C THR A 255 18.68 -12.01 -6.79
N LYS A 256 19.42 -11.18 -7.53
CA LYS A 256 19.16 -11.00 -8.97
C LYS A 256 19.72 -12.15 -9.80
N ASP A 257 20.88 -12.67 -9.40
CA ASP A 257 21.62 -13.69 -10.11
C ASP A 257 22.46 -14.56 -9.17
N ALA A 258 23.12 -15.58 -9.73
CA ALA A 258 23.95 -16.53 -8.98
C ALA A 258 25.19 -15.89 -8.35
N ALA A 259 25.73 -14.80 -8.93
CA ALA A 259 26.88 -14.10 -8.37
C ALA A 259 26.48 -13.36 -7.09
N CYS A 260 25.32 -12.70 -7.09
CA CYS A 260 24.74 -12.13 -5.89
C CYS A 260 24.43 -13.22 -4.85
N ALA A 261 23.82 -14.34 -5.25
CA ALA A 261 23.52 -15.45 -4.34
C ALA A 261 24.78 -15.96 -3.61
N GLN A 262 25.87 -16.14 -4.35
CA GLN A 262 27.14 -16.56 -3.77
C GLN A 262 27.74 -15.48 -2.85
N SER A 263 27.65 -14.20 -3.23
CA SER A 263 28.12 -13.09 -2.42
C SER A 263 27.40 -13.05 -1.07
N GLN A 264 26.07 -13.20 -1.07
CA GLN A 264 25.28 -13.26 0.15
C GLN A 264 25.70 -14.41 1.08
N LYS A 265 25.81 -15.62 0.53
CA LYS A 265 26.29 -16.80 1.26
C LYS A 265 27.65 -16.54 1.92
N SER A 266 28.57 -15.91 1.18
CA SER A 266 29.93 -15.59 1.66
C SER A 266 29.96 -14.48 2.72
N GLN A 267 28.96 -13.60 2.76
CA GLN A 267 28.86 -12.50 3.72
C GLN A 267 28.31 -12.95 5.08
N PHE A 268 27.66 -14.11 5.15
CA PHE A 268 27.19 -14.69 6.40
C PHE A 268 28.34 -15.31 7.18
N ARG A 269 28.95 -14.47 8.03
CA ARG A 269 30.21 -14.76 8.72
C ARG A 269 30.09 -14.64 10.23
N SER A 270 30.93 -15.42 10.92
CA SER A 270 31.20 -15.28 12.35
C SER A 270 32.72 -15.19 12.55
N ASN A 271 33.17 -14.20 13.33
CA ASN A 271 34.60 -13.96 13.60
C ASN A 271 35.47 -13.90 12.32
N GLY A 272 34.93 -13.32 11.24
CA GLY A 272 35.60 -13.20 9.94
C GLY A 272 35.59 -14.47 9.07
N GLN A 273 35.11 -15.59 9.59
CA GLN A 273 35.01 -16.87 8.87
C GLN A 273 33.61 -17.09 8.30
N GLU A 274 33.54 -17.64 7.09
CA GLU A 274 32.31 -18.12 6.49
C GLU A 274 31.73 -19.28 7.29
N ILE A 275 30.42 -19.24 7.53
CA ILE A 275 29.75 -20.29 8.29
C ILE A 275 29.36 -21.40 7.32
N LYS A 276 30.09 -22.51 7.41
CA LYS A 276 29.92 -23.69 6.58
C LYS A 276 29.73 -24.94 7.44
N ASP A 277 28.97 -25.90 6.93
CA ASP A 277 28.78 -27.22 7.54
C ASP A 277 30.06 -28.07 7.41
N GLN A 278 30.04 -29.28 7.99
CA GLN A 278 31.14 -30.24 7.94
C GLN A 278 31.50 -30.72 6.52
N ASN A 279 30.62 -30.51 5.54
CA ASN A 279 30.85 -30.84 4.14
C ASN A 279 31.35 -29.62 3.33
N GLY A 280 31.50 -28.45 3.96
CA GLY A 280 31.91 -27.21 3.32
C GLY A 280 30.77 -26.42 2.64
N ASN A 281 29.51 -26.82 2.85
CA ASN A 281 28.35 -26.11 2.30
C ASN A 281 27.97 -24.92 3.19
N TYR A 282 27.47 -23.84 2.59
CA TYR A 282 26.89 -22.74 3.37
C TYR A 282 25.62 -23.20 4.09
N VAL A 283 25.45 -22.72 5.32
CA VAL A 283 24.30 -23.11 6.17
C VAL A 283 23.09 -22.20 6.00
N ILE A 284 23.24 -21.12 5.24
CA ILE A 284 22.15 -20.25 4.80
C ILE A 284 21.91 -20.43 3.30
N GLY A 285 20.64 -20.34 2.92
CA GLY A 285 20.24 -20.26 1.53
C GLY A 285 20.40 -18.85 0.97
N ALA A 286 20.51 -18.81 -0.36
CA ALA A 286 20.37 -17.62 -1.19
C ALA A 286 20.17 -18.13 -2.61
N ASN A 287 19.09 -17.71 -3.26
CA ASN A 287 18.69 -18.18 -4.58
C ASN A 287 18.09 -17.02 -5.40
N PRO A 288 18.30 -16.98 -6.73
CA PRO A 288 17.71 -15.92 -7.54
C PRO A 288 16.19 -15.88 -7.43
N GLY A 289 15.60 -14.72 -7.13
CA GLY A 289 14.16 -14.55 -6.89
C GLY A 289 13.32 -14.52 -8.18
N VAL A 290 13.23 -15.65 -8.90
CA VAL A 290 12.63 -15.73 -10.24
C VAL A 290 11.15 -15.37 -10.26
N GLU A 291 10.33 -15.89 -9.35
CA GLU A 291 8.89 -15.57 -9.34
C GLU A 291 8.66 -14.10 -8.98
N TYR A 292 9.39 -13.56 -8.00
CA TYR A 292 9.34 -12.13 -7.68
C TYR A 292 9.76 -11.26 -8.86
N ALA A 293 10.80 -11.65 -9.58
CA ALA A 293 11.24 -10.98 -10.80
C ALA A 293 10.16 -11.04 -11.89
N ALA A 294 9.47 -12.18 -12.04
CA ALA A 294 8.41 -12.36 -13.02
C ALA A 294 7.22 -11.43 -12.76
N VAL A 295 6.84 -11.19 -11.50
CA VAL A 295 5.79 -10.20 -11.18
C VAL A 295 6.22 -8.79 -11.58
N SER A 296 7.42 -8.36 -11.16
CA SER A 296 7.98 -7.03 -11.50
C SER A 296 8.12 -6.82 -13.01
N ALA A 297 8.55 -7.84 -13.75
CA ALA A 297 8.77 -7.79 -15.19
C ALA A 297 7.47 -7.94 -16.01
N SER A 298 6.36 -8.35 -15.39
CA SER A 298 5.08 -8.52 -16.08
C SER A 298 4.62 -7.22 -16.73
N SER A 299 3.89 -7.34 -17.83
CA SER A 299 3.38 -6.19 -18.55
C SER A 299 2.37 -5.41 -17.70
N SER A 300 2.51 -4.08 -17.74
CA SER A 300 1.59 -3.13 -17.14
C SER A 300 1.51 -1.89 -18.02
N LYS A 301 0.75 -0.89 -17.57
CA LYS A 301 0.72 0.45 -18.15
C LYS A 301 1.06 1.47 -17.08
N ASP A 302 1.74 2.55 -17.45
CA ASP A 302 1.91 3.72 -16.57
C ASP A 302 0.60 4.49 -16.43
N ILE A 303 0.61 5.54 -15.61
CA ILE A 303 -0.56 6.41 -15.46
C ILE A 303 -0.99 7.10 -16.76
N ASN A 304 -0.11 7.22 -17.76
CA ASN A 304 -0.41 7.77 -19.08
C ASN A 304 -0.91 6.70 -20.08
N GLY A 305 -0.97 5.43 -19.68
CA GLY A 305 -1.37 4.32 -20.53
C GLY A 305 -0.25 3.70 -21.37
N ASN A 306 1.00 4.15 -21.23
CA ASN A 306 2.15 3.61 -21.95
C ASN A 306 2.55 2.25 -21.39
N ALA A 307 2.91 1.31 -22.26
CA ALA A 307 3.37 -0.01 -21.84
C ALA A 307 4.69 0.09 -21.06
N GLN A 308 4.75 -0.57 -19.90
CA GLN A 308 5.95 -0.65 -19.06
C GLN A 308 5.94 -1.95 -18.24
N PRO A 309 7.09 -2.37 -17.68
CA PRO A 309 7.10 -3.36 -16.61
C PRO A 309 6.28 -2.90 -15.41
N ARG A 310 5.68 -3.85 -14.69
CA ARG A 310 4.88 -3.59 -13.49
C ARG A 310 5.67 -2.97 -12.34
N GLY A 311 6.98 -3.17 -12.30
CA GLY A 311 7.86 -2.41 -11.43
C GLY A 311 9.32 -2.75 -11.65
N GLN A 312 10.15 -2.52 -10.64
CA GLN A 312 11.60 -2.62 -10.74
C GLN A 312 12.14 -3.90 -10.12
N ILE A 313 13.15 -4.49 -10.75
CA ILE A 313 13.96 -5.57 -10.19
C ILE A 313 15.28 -4.94 -9.71
N ILE A 314 15.46 -4.93 -8.41
CA ILE A 314 16.59 -4.34 -7.70
C ILE A 314 17.43 -5.49 -7.14
N ASP A 315 18.73 -5.39 -7.38
CA ASP A 315 19.67 -6.36 -6.84
C ASP A 315 19.88 -6.11 -5.33
N ILE A 316 19.59 -7.11 -4.52
CA ILE A 316 19.77 -7.11 -3.07
C ILE A 316 21.24 -7.09 -2.63
N CYS A 317 22.18 -7.33 -3.56
CA CYS A 317 23.61 -7.24 -3.25
C CYS A 317 24.14 -5.80 -3.32
N GLN A 318 23.30 -4.83 -3.67
CA GLN A 318 23.68 -3.42 -3.65
C GLN A 318 23.99 -2.97 -2.21
N THR A 319 24.97 -2.09 -2.09
CA THR A 319 25.39 -1.54 -0.79
C THR A 319 24.57 -0.32 -0.37
N ASN A 320 23.86 0.30 -1.31
CA ASN A 320 23.05 1.49 -1.06
C ASN A 320 21.74 1.45 -1.86
N TYR A 321 20.61 1.46 -1.13
CA TYR A 321 19.28 1.43 -1.73
C TYR A 321 18.66 2.82 -1.95
N SER A 322 19.35 3.89 -1.57
CA SER A 322 18.78 5.24 -1.52
C SER A 322 18.27 5.70 -2.88
N SER A 323 19.03 5.54 -3.96
CA SER A 323 18.61 5.93 -5.31
C SER A 323 17.34 5.19 -5.76
N TYR A 324 17.21 3.91 -5.41
CA TYR A 324 16.05 3.10 -5.75
C TYR A 324 14.81 3.56 -5.01
N PHE A 325 14.91 3.75 -3.69
CA PHE A 325 13.82 4.30 -2.89
C PHE A 325 13.43 5.70 -3.35
N ILE A 326 14.40 6.54 -3.70
CA ILE A 326 14.16 7.87 -4.27
C ILE A 326 13.37 7.78 -5.58
N ASN A 327 13.77 6.89 -6.49
CA ASN A 327 13.09 6.69 -7.76
C ASN A 327 11.68 6.12 -7.56
N MET A 328 11.51 5.18 -6.63
CA MET A 328 10.23 4.59 -6.29
C MET A 328 9.27 5.62 -5.67
N ALA A 329 9.75 6.44 -4.72
CA ALA A 329 8.97 7.54 -4.16
C ALA A 329 8.58 8.55 -5.25
N THR A 330 9.46 8.80 -6.21
CA THR A 330 9.17 9.66 -7.37
C THR A 330 8.07 9.05 -8.24
N LYS A 331 8.15 7.76 -8.60
CA LYS A 331 7.09 7.08 -9.36
C LYS A 331 5.75 7.05 -8.63
N VAL A 332 5.77 6.78 -7.33
CA VAL A 332 4.56 6.83 -6.48
C VAL A 332 3.98 8.23 -6.45
N ALA A 333 4.82 9.26 -6.34
CA ALA A 333 4.38 10.65 -6.38
C ALA A 333 3.91 11.09 -7.77
N ASP A 334 4.52 10.59 -8.84
CA ASP A 334 4.08 10.86 -10.22
C ASP A 334 2.74 10.16 -10.48
N ALA A 335 2.52 8.97 -9.92
CA ALA A 335 1.23 8.30 -9.99
C ALA A 335 0.12 9.11 -9.30
N ALA A 336 0.45 9.98 -8.34
CA ALA A 336 -0.49 10.93 -7.74
C ALA A 336 -0.92 12.09 -8.66
N LEU A 337 -0.36 12.18 -9.88
CA LEU A 337 -0.89 13.05 -10.94
C LEU A 337 -2.16 12.47 -11.58
N ARG A 338 -2.45 11.18 -11.33
CA ARG A 338 -3.69 10.54 -11.75
C ARG A 338 -4.77 10.76 -10.69
N PHE A 339 -5.94 11.22 -11.14
CA PHE A 339 -7.17 11.35 -10.38
C PHE A 339 -8.20 10.35 -10.89
N ASP A 340 -8.63 9.44 -10.02
CA ASP A 340 -9.61 8.40 -10.33
C ASP A 340 -11.03 8.91 -10.08
N LEU A 341 -11.83 8.95 -11.15
CA LEU A 341 -13.26 9.26 -11.12
C LEU A 341 -14.04 8.06 -10.57
N LYS A 342 -15.19 8.33 -9.94
CA LYS A 342 -16.05 7.25 -9.42
C LYS A 342 -16.75 6.41 -10.50
N CYS A 343 -16.63 6.80 -11.77
CA CYS A 343 -17.10 6.04 -12.92
C CYS A 343 -16.39 6.51 -14.19
N THR A 344 -16.73 5.92 -15.34
CA THR A 344 -16.48 6.51 -16.67
C THR A 344 -17.62 7.46 -17.05
N PRO A 345 -17.40 8.79 -17.08
CA PRO A 345 -18.44 9.74 -17.46
C PRO A 345 -18.79 9.64 -18.95
N ALA A 346 -20.04 9.93 -19.30
CA ALA A 346 -20.48 9.96 -20.70
C ALA A 346 -19.94 11.19 -21.47
N THR A 347 -19.56 12.24 -20.74
CA THR A 347 -19.04 13.50 -21.27
C THR A 347 -17.75 13.86 -20.56
N ALA A 348 -16.87 14.60 -21.24
CA ALA A 348 -15.61 15.05 -20.65
C ALA A 348 -15.82 15.74 -19.29
N PRO A 349 -15.06 15.35 -18.24
CA PRO A 349 -15.03 16.07 -16.98
C PRO A 349 -14.62 17.53 -17.18
N VAL A 350 -15.15 18.41 -16.34
CA VAL A 350 -14.71 19.80 -16.28
C VAL A 350 -13.67 19.94 -15.17
N VAL A 351 -12.50 20.46 -15.52
CA VAL A 351 -11.39 20.72 -14.60
C VAL A 351 -11.12 22.22 -14.57
N GLU A 352 -11.29 22.82 -13.40
CA GLU A 352 -11.11 24.26 -13.17
C GLU A 352 -10.12 24.49 -12.02
N VAL A 353 -9.36 25.58 -12.02
CA VAL A 353 -8.60 25.96 -10.83
C VAL A 353 -9.58 26.41 -9.74
N ALA A 354 -9.48 25.84 -8.53
CA ALA A 354 -10.47 26.02 -7.47
C ALA A 354 -10.72 27.49 -7.10
N ASN A 355 -9.69 28.33 -7.17
CA ASN A 355 -9.75 29.77 -6.87
C ASN A 355 -9.84 30.67 -8.12
N ASN A 356 -9.82 30.09 -9.32
CA ASN A 356 -9.95 30.82 -10.58
C ASN A 356 -10.66 29.94 -11.63
N PRO A 357 -11.99 29.87 -11.62
CA PRO A 357 -12.75 28.98 -12.50
C PRO A 357 -12.55 29.25 -14.01
N ALA A 358 -12.05 30.43 -14.38
CA ALA A 358 -11.74 30.75 -15.77
C ALA A 358 -10.42 30.13 -16.25
N ALA A 359 -9.54 29.70 -15.34
CA ALA A 359 -8.29 29.04 -15.67
C ALA A 359 -8.51 27.54 -15.88
N THR A 360 -8.07 27.04 -17.04
CA THR A 360 -8.03 25.62 -17.35
C THR A 360 -6.64 25.05 -17.06
N ILE A 361 -6.59 23.79 -16.63
CA ILE A 361 -5.33 23.07 -16.41
C ILE A 361 -5.16 22.04 -17.53
N PRO A 362 -3.99 21.95 -18.18
CA PRO A 362 -3.67 20.87 -19.11
C PRO A 362 -3.76 19.51 -18.42
N HIS A 363 -4.64 18.66 -18.95
CA HIS A 363 -4.88 17.30 -18.47
C HIS A 363 -5.27 16.40 -19.64
N THR A 364 -5.16 15.09 -19.45
CA THR A 364 -5.75 14.08 -20.33
C THR A 364 -6.86 13.36 -19.57
N TRP A 365 -7.90 12.93 -20.29
CA TRP A 365 -8.99 12.14 -19.74
C TRP A 365 -9.10 10.84 -20.54
N ASN A 366 -9.11 9.71 -19.83
CA ASN A 366 -9.27 8.39 -20.43
C ASN A 366 -10.13 7.51 -19.51
N GLY A 367 -11.34 7.17 -19.97
CA GLY A 367 -12.27 6.33 -19.21
C GLY A 367 -12.66 6.97 -17.87
N ASN A 368 -12.26 6.33 -16.78
CA ASN A 368 -12.50 6.78 -15.41
C ASN A 368 -11.35 7.60 -14.81
N ASN A 369 -10.36 8.04 -15.59
CA ASN A 369 -9.16 8.66 -15.04
C ASN A 369 -8.86 10.01 -15.69
N ILE A 370 -8.42 10.98 -14.89
CA ILE A 370 -7.82 12.23 -15.34
C ILE A 370 -6.35 12.21 -14.97
N VAL A 371 -5.45 12.56 -15.89
CA VAL A 371 -4.03 12.68 -15.62
C VAL A 371 -3.61 14.13 -15.82
N PHE A 372 -3.08 14.73 -14.75
CA PHE A 372 -2.59 16.10 -14.77
C PHE A 372 -1.13 16.17 -15.20
N THR A 373 -0.74 17.30 -15.76
CA THR A 373 0.66 17.57 -16.08
C THR A 373 1.46 17.96 -14.83
N ALA A 374 2.68 17.42 -14.69
CA ALA A 374 3.51 17.61 -13.50
C ALA A 374 3.81 19.07 -13.15
N SER A 375 3.81 19.98 -14.13
CA SER A 375 4.04 21.42 -13.93
C SER A 375 2.96 22.12 -13.08
N TYR A 376 1.82 21.46 -12.85
CA TYR A 376 0.73 22.00 -12.04
C TYR A 376 0.60 21.33 -10.66
N GLN A 377 1.58 20.52 -10.27
CA GLN A 377 1.60 19.92 -8.93
C GLN A 377 1.48 20.99 -7.83
N GLY A 378 0.66 20.69 -6.83
CA GLY A 378 0.32 21.59 -5.73
C GLY A 378 -0.85 22.52 -6.02
N THR A 379 -1.32 22.62 -7.27
CA THR A 379 -2.50 23.42 -7.63
C THR A 379 -3.78 22.74 -7.14
N GLN A 380 -4.66 23.48 -6.48
CA GLN A 380 -6.02 23.01 -6.18
C GLN A 380 -6.91 23.18 -7.40
N VAL A 381 -7.50 22.07 -7.85
CA VAL A 381 -8.47 22.01 -8.93
C VAL A 381 -9.82 21.53 -8.42
N ARG A 382 -10.88 21.95 -9.09
CA ARG A 382 -12.23 21.46 -8.92
C ARG A 382 -12.56 20.59 -10.12
N VAL A 383 -12.88 19.32 -9.88
CA VAL A 383 -13.22 18.33 -10.90
C VAL A 383 -14.72 18.06 -10.82
N LYS A 384 -15.43 18.37 -11.91
CA LYS A 384 -16.88 18.18 -12.03
C LYS A 384 -17.18 17.14 -13.10
N TYR A 385 -17.99 16.14 -12.78
CA TYR A 385 -18.37 15.09 -13.74
C TYR A 385 -19.72 14.47 -13.38
N SER A 386 -20.34 13.83 -14.37
CA SER A 386 -21.62 13.12 -14.22
C SER A 386 -21.45 11.67 -14.63
N CYS A 387 -21.95 10.75 -13.80
CA CYS A 387 -22.01 9.33 -14.13
C CYS A 387 -23.41 8.94 -14.55
N PRO A 388 -23.54 8.14 -15.62
CA PRO A 388 -24.82 7.52 -15.95
C PRO A 388 -25.28 6.67 -14.76
N GLN A 389 -26.60 6.53 -14.60
CA GLN A 389 -27.14 5.55 -13.67
C GLN A 389 -26.56 4.20 -14.07
N THR A 390 -25.79 3.57 -13.18
CA THR A 390 -25.35 2.17 -13.38
C THR A 390 -26.63 1.38 -13.57
N GLY A 391 -26.90 0.97 -14.81
CA GLY A 391 -28.08 0.18 -15.12
C GLY A 391 -28.07 -1.00 -14.18
N GLY A 392 -29.06 -1.08 -13.29
CA GLY A 392 -29.35 -2.35 -12.66
C GLY A 392 -29.54 -3.32 -13.83
N VAL A 393 -28.68 -4.32 -13.91
CA VAL A 393 -28.98 -5.49 -14.73
C VAL A 393 -30.34 -5.96 -14.20
N GLN A 394 -31.39 -5.74 -14.99
CA GLN A 394 -32.71 -6.29 -14.72
C GLN A 394 -32.68 -7.80 -14.93
#